data_AF-A0A922MMY5-F1
#
_entry.id   AF-A0A922MMY5-F1
#
_cell.length_a   1.000
_cell.length_b   1.000
_cell.length_c   1.000
_cell.angle_alpha   90.00
_cell.angle_beta   90.00
_cell.angle_gamma   90.00
#
_symmetry.space_group_name_H-M   'P 1'
#
loop_
_entity.id
_entity.type
_entity.pdbx_description
1 polymer ?
#
loop_
_entity_poly.entity_id
_entity_poly.type
_entity_poly.pdbx_seq_one_letter_code
_entity_poly.pdbx_strand_id
1 'polypeptide(L)'
;MDLEDNAMGLTHEQTDKILQFQDLTGIEDMSICRDVLQRHQWDLEVAIQEQLNIREGRPSVFATEARAPPVVHDHIAQQVFTDEAPEGPGGVRGLFHYVVNLVVSVCYSTITSVLNLLLSFVRNDDRRLVTDPLGDVMGFINNYTSRFNPHPVFYQGTYAQALNDAKNELRFLIVYLHSESASETQNFCRVEREVTARLRAAQDEAYAESLAADQEKERRRAADRAARELREHEDLQRRQQEERHKLDLVAARQAMAARLAPEPAVGNGTVVLLIRLPGGERLTRRFTLTHTTQDLYDFVFSHPQSPEEFEITTNFPKRVLARGANSLMDVGLKDRDVLFVNDINA
;
A
#
# COMPACT_ATOMS: atom_id res chain seq x y z
N MET A 1 -37.90 0.73 -9.32
CA MET A 1 -37.17 -0.27 -10.11
C MET A 1 -36.38 -1.08 -9.10
N ASP A 2 -37.08 -1.71 -8.14
CA ASP A 2 -36.46 -2.11 -6.86
C ASP A 2 -37.11 -3.41 -6.33
N LEU A 3 -37.31 -4.39 -7.22
CA LEU A 3 -37.93 -5.67 -6.89
C LEU A 3 -37.21 -6.86 -7.54
N GLU A 4 -35.91 -6.74 -7.79
CA GLU A 4 -35.07 -7.87 -8.20
C GLU A 4 -33.74 -7.77 -7.45
N ASP A 5 -33.71 -8.23 -6.19
CA ASP A 5 -32.52 -8.83 -5.56
C ASP A 5 -32.79 -9.43 -4.16
N ASN A 6 -34.00 -9.92 -3.90
CA ASN A 6 -34.34 -10.52 -2.60
C ASN A 6 -34.23 -12.05 -2.62
N ALA A 7 -33.09 -12.59 -3.06
CA ALA A 7 -32.81 -14.02 -3.01
C ALA A 7 -32.44 -14.51 -1.60
N MET A 8 -32.15 -13.60 -0.65
CA MET A 8 -31.59 -13.96 0.67
C MET A 8 -32.24 -13.26 1.88
N GLY A 9 -33.26 -12.40 1.70
CA GLY A 9 -33.94 -11.74 2.82
C GLY A 9 -33.07 -10.76 3.61
N LEU A 10 -31.97 -10.28 3.02
CA LEU A 10 -30.97 -9.41 3.63
C LEU A 10 -31.19 -7.96 3.20
N THR A 11 -30.97 -7.01 4.11
CA THR A 11 -30.98 -5.59 3.76
C THR A 11 -29.74 -5.23 2.93
N HIS A 12 -29.78 -4.09 2.23
CA HIS A 12 -28.63 -3.60 1.47
C HIS A 12 -27.40 -3.39 2.38
N GLU A 13 -27.61 -2.82 3.57
CA GLU A 13 -26.57 -2.63 4.59
C GLU A 13 -25.96 -3.96 5.09
N GLN A 14 -26.79 -5.00 5.23
CA GLN A 14 -26.33 -6.33 5.61
C GLN A 14 -25.49 -6.99 4.51
N THR A 15 -25.86 -6.78 3.25
CA THR A 15 -25.13 -7.30 2.09
C THR A 15 -23.76 -6.62 1.97
N ASP A 16 -23.70 -5.30 2.18
CA ASP A 16 -22.44 -4.54 2.20
C ASP A 16 -21.51 -5.01 3.32
N LYS A 17 -22.04 -5.28 4.52
CA LYS A 17 -21.25 -5.83 5.64
C LYS A 17 -20.71 -7.22 5.34
N ILE A 18 -21.49 -8.08 4.67
CA ILE A 18 -21.00 -9.40 4.28
C ILE A 18 -19.88 -9.29 3.24
N LEU A 19 -20.04 -8.43 2.24
CA LEU A 19 -19.01 -8.19 1.22
C LEU A 19 -17.71 -7.67 1.85
N GLN A 20 -17.80 -6.69 2.77
CA GLN A 20 -16.63 -6.19 3.50
C GLN A 20 -15.99 -7.28 4.38
N PHE A 21 -16.80 -8.10 5.05
CA PHE A 21 -16.31 -9.23 5.83
C PHE A 21 -15.62 -10.29 4.96
N GLN A 22 -16.16 -10.56 3.77
CA GLN A 22 -15.60 -11.47 2.77
C GLN A 22 -14.25 -10.97 2.23
N ASP A 23 -14.15 -9.68 1.89
CA ASP A 23 -12.91 -9.06 1.41
C ASP A 23 -11.81 -9.08 2.47
N LEU A 24 -12.15 -8.85 3.74
CA LEU A 24 -11.18 -8.75 4.83
C LEU A 24 -10.79 -10.10 5.44
N THR A 25 -11.71 -11.06 5.50
CA THR A 25 -11.45 -12.39 6.09
C THR A 25 -11.12 -13.44 5.05
N GLY A 26 -11.32 -13.18 3.75
CA GLY A 26 -11.03 -14.13 2.67
C GLY A 26 -11.87 -15.41 2.75
N ILE A 27 -13.08 -15.35 3.33
CA ILE A 27 -14.05 -16.46 3.32
C ILE A 27 -14.96 -16.27 2.10
N GLU A 28 -14.88 -17.20 1.13
CA GLU A 28 -15.63 -17.10 -0.12
C GLU A 28 -17.13 -17.43 0.04
N ASP A 29 -17.51 -18.14 1.10
CA ASP A 29 -18.88 -18.58 1.34
C ASP A 29 -19.71 -17.51 2.07
N MET A 30 -20.56 -16.84 1.28
CA MET A 30 -21.56 -15.84 1.71
C MET A 30 -22.45 -16.33 2.87
N SER A 31 -22.76 -17.63 2.93
CA SER A 31 -23.64 -18.19 3.97
C SER A 31 -22.93 -18.30 5.33
N ILE A 32 -21.63 -18.59 5.33
CA ILE A 32 -20.78 -18.63 6.52
C ILE A 32 -20.57 -17.21 7.05
N CYS A 33 -20.26 -16.26 6.16
CA CYS A 33 -20.11 -14.85 6.53
C CYS A 33 -21.39 -14.29 7.18
N ARG A 34 -22.56 -14.65 6.63
CA ARG A 34 -23.85 -14.28 7.21
C ARG A 34 -24.05 -14.86 8.61
N ASP A 35 -23.78 -16.16 8.82
CA ASP A 35 -23.96 -16.80 10.12
C ASP A 35 -23.01 -16.20 11.19
N VAL A 36 -21.76 -15.93 10.82
CA VAL A 36 -20.79 -15.27 11.69
C VAL A 36 -21.25 -13.85 12.06
N LEU A 37 -21.59 -13.02 11.07
CA LEU A 37 -22.09 -11.66 11.33
C LEU A 37 -23.39 -11.68 12.14
N GLN A 38 -24.28 -12.65 11.92
CA GLN A 38 -25.53 -12.78 12.68
C GLN A 38 -25.28 -13.12 14.15
N ARG A 39 -24.28 -13.97 14.46
CA ARG A 39 -23.87 -14.28 15.84
C ARG A 39 -23.30 -13.07 16.56
N HIS A 40 -22.61 -12.18 15.84
CA HIS A 40 -22.04 -10.93 16.35
C HIS A 40 -22.97 -9.73 16.19
N GLN A 41 -24.29 -9.93 16.06
CA GLN A 41 -25.28 -8.84 15.95
C GLN A 41 -25.01 -7.84 14.82
N TRP A 42 -24.40 -8.28 13.72
CA TRP A 42 -23.97 -7.45 12.58
C TRP A 42 -22.94 -6.37 12.93
N ASP A 43 -22.18 -6.59 14.01
CA ASP A 43 -20.98 -5.83 14.36
C ASP A 43 -19.79 -6.37 13.56
N LEU A 44 -19.47 -5.65 12.48
CA LEU A 44 -18.45 -6.04 11.51
C LEU A 44 -17.06 -6.07 12.15
N GLU A 45 -16.75 -5.11 13.01
CA GLU A 45 -15.42 -4.97 13.61
C GLU A 45 -15.11 -6.13 14.56
N VAL A 46 -16.07 -6.45 15.44
CA VAL A 46 -15.94 -7.57 16.40
C VAL A 46 -15.82 -8.89 15.66
N ALA A 47 -16.65 -9.12 14.64
CA ALA A 47 -16.62 -10.34 13.85
C ALA A 47 -15.29 -10.52 13.10
N ILE A 48 -14.77 -9.46 12.47
CA ILE A 48 -13.48 -9.50 11.76
C ILE A 48 -12.35 -9.76 12.77
N GLN A 49 -12.35 -9.05 13.89
CA GLN A 49 -11.30 -9.18 14.89
C GLN A 49 -11.25 -10.59 15.49
N GLU A 50 -12.40 -11.21 15.77
CA GLU A 50 -12.46 -12.59 16.23
C GLU A 50 -12.00 -13.58 15.14
N GLN A 51 -12.46 -13.41 13.90
CA GLN A 51 -12.08 -14.28 12.79
C GLN A 51 -10.58 -14.21 12.45
N LEU A 52 -10.00 -13.01 12.50
CA LEU A 52 -8.57 -12.78 12.30
C LEU A 52 -7.77 -13.29 13.51
N ASN A 53 -8.23 -13.11 14.75
CA ASN A 53 -7.57 -13.68 15.92
C ASN A 53 -7.52 -15.22 15.86
N ILE A 54 -8.60 -15.87 15.43
CA ILE A 54 -8.66 -17.33 15.24
C ILE A 54 -7.66 -17.78 14.16
N ARG A 55 -7.48 -17.00 13.08
CA ARG A 55 -6.54 -17.31 11.99
C ARG A 55 -5.08 -17.00 12.32
N GLU A 56 -4.82 -15.93 13.07
CA GLU A 56 -3.46 -15.50 13.45
C GLU A 56 -2.95 -16.20 14.72
N GLY A 57 -3.81 -16.96 15.43
CA GLY A 57 -3.44 -17.63 16.68
C GLY A 57 -3.06 -16.64 17.79
N ARG A 58 -3.55 -15.40 17.72
CA ARG A 58 -3.33 -14.41 18.78
C ARG A 58 -4.19 -14.77 20.00
N PRO A 59 -3.65 -14.61 21.22
CA PRO A 59 -4.35 -14.93 22.45
C PRO A 59 -5.71 -14.25 22.52
N SER A 60 -6.70 -14.92 23.15
CA SER A 60 -7.96 -14.27 23.51
C SER A 60 -7.68 -13.02 24.35
N VAL A 61 -8.65 -12.10 24.41
CA VAL A 61 -8.54 -10.80 25.12
C VAL A 61 -8.08 -10.97 26.59
N PHE A 62 -8.27 -12.15 27.18
CA PHE A 62 -7.86 -12.52 28.53
C PHE A 62 -6.42 -13.03 28.67
N ALA A 63 -5.75 -13.38 27.57
CA ALA A 63 -4.33 -13.73 27.56
C ALA A 63 -3.42 -12.51 27.28
N THR A 64 -3.97 -11.29 27.39
CA THR A 64 -3.20 -10.04 27.35
C THR A 64 -2.53 -9.78 28.72
N GLU A 65 -1.24 -9.47 28.69
CA GLU A 65 -0.24 -9.30 29.78
C GLU A 65 -0.58 -8.41 31.01
N ALA A 66 -1.80 -7.91 31.22
CA ALA A 66 -2.02 -6.78 32.13
C ALA A 66 -2.79 -7.04 33.43
N ARG A 67 -3.41 -8.20 33.67
CA ARG A 67 -4.06 -8.45 34.96
C ARG A 67 -4.35 -9.92 35.22
N ALA A 68 -3.74 -10.50 36.25
CA ALA A 68 -4.20 -11.77 36.80
C ALA A 68 -5.64 -11.58 37.33
N PRO A 69 -6.66 -12.27 36.79
CA PRO A 69 -8.01 -12.23 37.34
C PRO A 69 -8.01 -12.89 38.74
N PRO A 70 -8.96 -12.51 39.61
CA PRO A 70 -9.02 -13.01 40.98
C PRO A 70 -9.11 -14.55 40.99
N VAL A 71 -8.20 -15.18 41.74
CA VAL A 71 -8.11 -16.64 41.87
C VAL A 71 -9.32 -17.14 42.66
N VAL A 72 -10.34 -17.62 41.95
CA VAL A 72 -11.42 -18.41 42.57
C VAL A 72 -10.83 -19.76 42.95
N HIS A 73 -10.53 -19.93 44.24
CA HIS A 73 -10.09 -21.20 44.80
C HIS A 73 -11.28 -22.15 44.89
N ASP A 74 -11.63 -22.84 43.82
CA ASP A 74 -12.49 -24.02 43.92
C ASP A 74 -11.62 -25.21 44.37
N HIS A 75 -11.65 -25.47 45.67
CA HIS A 75 -11.01 -26.61 46.35
C HIS A 75 -11.79 -27.91 46.09
N ILE A 76 -12.40 -28.05 44.91
CA ILE A 76 -13.10 -29.29 44.55
C ILE A 76 -12.04 -30.35 44.25
N ALA A 77 -11.82 -31.16 45.28
CA ALA A 77 -10.96 -32.33 45.32
C ALA A 77 -10.99 -33.11 43.99
N GLN A 78 -9.81 -33.32 43.40
CA GLN A 78 -9.60 -34.44 42.49
C GLN A 78 -9.83 -35.73 43.28
N GLN A 79 -11.06 -36.24 43.26
CA GLN A 79 -11.35 -37.56 43.81
C GLN A 79 -10.94 -38.61 42.78
N VAL A 80 -9.85 -39.33 43.08
CA VAL A 80 -9.49 -40.56 42.38
C VAL A 80 -10.47 -41.63 42.87
N PHE A 81 -11.36 -42.08 41.99
CA PHE A 81 -12.23 -43.23 42.26
C PHE A 81 -11.45 -44.51 42.01
N THR A 82 -11.08 -45.21 43.08
CA THR A 82 -10.67 -46.62 43.02
C THR A 82 -11.90 -47.46 43.35
N ASP A 83 -12.52 -48.06 42.33
CA ASP A 83 -13.53 -49.10 42.54
C ASP A 83 -12.82 -50.43 42.83
N GLU A 84 -12.79 -50.84 44.09
CA GLU A 84 -12.52 -52.23 44.46
C GLU A 84 -13.64 -52.69 45.39
N ALA A 85 -14.53 -53.52 44.85
CA ALA A 85 -15.66 -54.06 45.59
C ALA A 85 -15.17 -55.18 46.53
N PRO A 86 -15.39 -55.09 47.85
CA PRO A 86 -15.07 -56.21 48.73
C PRO A 86 -16.19 -57.24 48.66
N GLU A 87 -15.89 -58.43 48.14
CA GLU A 87 -16.78 -59.59 48.30
C GLU A 87 -16.93 -59.91 49.79
N GLY A 88 -18.16 -59.79 50.29
CA GLY A 88 -18.49 -60.04 51.70
C GLY A 88 -18.28 -61.51 52.08
N PRO A 89 -17.78 -61.80 53.29
CA PRO A 89 -17.41 -63.17 53.67
C PRO A 89 -18.63 -64.03 54.02
N GLY A 90 -18.85 -65.11 53.26
CA GLY A 90 -19.72 -66.21 53.65
C GLY A 90 -19.12 -67.05 54.77
N GLY A 91 -19.67 -66.95 55.98
CA GLY A 91 -19.43 -67.89 57.09
C GLY A 91 -18.33 -67.49 58.10
N VAL A 92 -18.35 -68.12 59.28
CA VAL A 92 -17.46 -67.81 60.42
C VAL A 92 -15.96 -67.95 60.11
N ARG A 93 -15.60 -68.86 59.20
CA ARG A 93 -14.23 -69.05 58.72
C ARG A 93 -13.79 -67.93 57.78
N GLY A 94 -14.72 -67.40 56.97
CA GLY A 94 -14.52 -66.22 56.12
C GLY A 94 -14.41 -64.93 56.92
N LEU A 95 -15.18 -64.79 58.01
CA LEU A 95 -15.10 -63.61 58.89
C LEU A 95 -13.76 -63.53 59.61
N PHE A 96 -13.22 -64.67 60.08
CA PHE A 96 -11.87 -64.70 60.65
C PHE A 96 -10.80 -64.38 59.61
N HIS A 97 -10.87 -64.97 58.41
CA HIS A 97 -9.94 -64.65 57.33
C HIS A 97 -10.04 -63.19 56.87
N TYR A 98 -11.25 -62.62 56.85
CA TYR A 98 -11.50 -61.23 56.53
C TYR A 98 -10.91 -60.29 57.58
N VAL A 99 -11.11 -60.55 58.87
CA VAL A 99 -10.53 -59.72 59.95
C VAL A 99 -9.02 -59.84 59.98
N VAL A 100 -8.46 -61.03 59.80
CA VAL A 100 -7.01 -61.21 59.71
C VAL A 100 -6.45 -60.51 58.47
N ASN A 101 -7.08 -60.65 57.31
CA ASN A 101 -6.65 -59.96 56.09
C ASN A 101 -6.84 -58.45 56.19
N LEU A 102 -7.87 -57.97 56.90
CA LEU A 102 -8.08 -56.56 57.19
C LEU A 102 -6.96 -56.01 58.07
N VAL A 103 -6.61 -56.69 59.18
CA VAL A 103 -5.53 -56.26 60.07
C VAL A 103 -4.18 -56.35 59.35
N VAL A 104 -3.93 -57.42 58.59
CA VAL A 104 -2.71 -57.56 57.79
C VAL A 104 -2.66 -56.50 56.69
N SER A 105 -3.76 -56.20 56.00
CA SER A 105 -3.82 -55.14 54.98
C SER A 105 -3.64 -53.75 55.59
N VAL A 106 -4.21 -53.48 56.76
CA VAL A 106 -4.05 -52.20 57.46
C VAL A 106 -2.60 -52.06 57.96
N CYS A 107 -2.02 -53.10 58.57
CA CYS A 107 -0.63 -53.08 59.01
C CYS A 107 0.35 -53.06 57.83
N TYR A 108 0.08 -53.82 56.77
CA TYR A 108 0.92 -53.85 55.56
C TYR A 108 0.86 -52.50 54.86
N SER A 109 -0.33 -51.93 54.60
CA SER A 109 -0.47 -50.62 53.95
C SER A 109 0.16 -49.49 54.75
N THR A 110 0.02 -49.49 56.08
CA THR A 110 0.66 -48.50 56.96
C THR A 110 2.18 -48.67 56.98
N ILE A 111 2.68 -49.90 57.09
CA ILE A 111 4.12 -50.19 57.06
C ILE A 111 4.73 -49.88 55.69
N THR A 112 4.09 -50.24 54.58
CA THR A 112 4.55 -49.88 53.22
C THR A 112 4.46 -48.38 52.99
N SER A 113 3.47 -47.68 53.55
CA SER A 113 3.38 -46.21 53.42
C SER A 113 4.52 -45.53 54.18
N VAL A 114 4.84 -46.00 55.39
CA VAL A 114 5.97 -45.48 56.18
C VAL A 114 7.31 -45.83 55.53
N LEU A 115 7.47 -47.04 54.98
CA LEU A 115 8.67 -47.45 54.23
C LEU A 115 8.81 -46.67 52.92
N ASN A 116 7.73 -46.44 52.17
CA ASN A 116 7.76 -45.61 50.96
C ASN A 116 8.03 -44.15 51.30
N LEU A 117 7.54 -43.62 52.42
CA LEU A 117 7.84 -42.26 52.88
C LEU A 117 9.30 -42.11 53.30
N LEU A 118 9.88 -43.14 53.94
CA LEU A 118 11.31 -43.20 54.27
C LEU A 118 12.19 -43.41 53.02
N LEU A 119 11.74 -44.21 52.05
CA LEU A 119 12.43 -44.43 50.78
C LEU A 119 12.30 -43.25 49.81
N SER A 120 11.21 -42.49 49.89
CA SER A 120 11.00 -41.21 49.19
C SER A 120 12.02 -40.15 49.64
N PHE A 121 12.49 -40.22 50.89
CA PHE A 121 13.56 -39.36 51.38
C PHE A 121 14.95 -39.69 50.78
N VAL A 122 15.14 -40.90 50.25
CA VAL A 122 16.40 -41.40 49.69
C VAL A 122 16.37 -41.41 48.15
N ARG A 123 15.19 -41.56 47.57
CA ARG A 123 14.96 -41.62 46.14
C ARG A 123 14.07 -40.44 45.79
N ASN A 124 14.65 -39.40 45.16
CA ASN A 124 13.93 -38.24 44.63
C ASN A 124 12.72 -38.72 43.84
N ASP A 125 11.55 -38.69 44.47
CA ASP A 125 10.28 -38.93 43.81
C ASP A 125 9.81 -37.57 43.32
N ASP A 126 9.86 -37.35 42.01
CA ASP A 126 9.47 -36.10 41.33
C ASP A 126 7.95 -35.83 41.38
N ARG A 127 7.22 -36.55 42.22
CA ARG A 127 5.83 -36.25 42.58
C ARG A 127 5.81 -35.10 43.60
N ARG A 128 6.33 -33.94 43.18
CA ARG A 128 6.12 -32.69 43.91
C ARG A 128 4.62 -32.49 44.05
N LEU A 129 4.14 -32.52 45.30
CA LEU A 129 2.81 -32.03 45.63
C LEU A 129 2.72 -30.58 45.17
N VAL A 130 1.83 -30.35 44.20
CA VAL A 130 1.48 -29.03 43.65
C VAL A 130 1.14 -28.11 44.80
N THR A 131 2.06 -27.20 45.14
CA THR A 131 1.88 -26.23 46.23
C THR A 131 1.46 -24.87 45.68
N ASP A 132 1.70 -24.59 44.39
CA ASP A 132 1.22 -23.40 43.67
C ASP A 132 0.97 -23.69 42.17
N PRO A 133 -0.30 -23.84 41.74
CA PRO A 133 -0.63 -24.17 40.35
C PRO A 133 -0.32 -23.05 39.36
N LEU A 134 -0.25 -21.79 39.79
CA LEU A 134 0.08 -20.68 38.90
C LEU A 134 1.60 -20.57 38.72
N GLY A 135 2.35 -20.72 39.81
CA GLY A 135 3.81 -20.78 39.78
C GLY A 135 4.35 -21.88 38.88
N ASP A 136 3.72 -23.06 38.89
CA ASP A 136 4.10 -24.19 38.03
C ASP A 136 3.90 -23.88 36.53
N VAL A 137 2.80 -23.21 36.16
CA VAL A 137 2.54 -22.78 34.78
C VAL A 137 3.60 -21.77 34.31
N MET A 138 3.89 -20.75 35.14
CA MET A 138 4.90 -19.75 34.79
C MET A 138 6.31 -20.37 34.73
N GLY A 139 6.61 -21.31 35.62
CA GLY A 139 7.85 -22.09 35.60
C GLY A 139 8.00 -22.90 34.31
N PHE A 140 6.94 -23.58 33.88
CA PHE A 140 6.90 -24.29 32.61
C PHE A 140 7.12 -23.34 31.42
N ILE A 141 6.40 -22.22 31.35
CA ILE A 141 6.54 -21.23 30.27
C ILE A 141 7.99 -20.75 30.18
N ASN A 142 8.59 -20.34 31.30
CA ASN A 142 9.98 -19.86 31.33
C ASN A 142 10.98 -20.94 30.88
N ASN A 143 10.79 -22.19 31.32
CA ASN A 143 11.62 -23.32 30.90
C ASN A 143 11.48 -23.58 29.40
N TYR A 144 10.25 -23.60 28.90
CA TYR A 144 9.93 -23.83 27.50
C TYR A 144 10.53 -22.72 26.62
N THR A 145 10.32 -21.45 26.96
CA THR A 145 10.87 -20.29 26.24
C THR A 145 12.39 -20.32 26.19
N SER A 146 13.04 -20.73 27.30
CA SER A 146 14.50 -20.81 27.37
C SER A 146 15.07 -21.92 26.49
N ARG A 147 14.34 -23.04 26.34
CA ARG A 147 14.76 -24.20 25.54
C ARG A 147 14.32 -24.11 24.08
N PHE A 148 13.18 -23.48 23.83
CA PHE A 148 12.48 -23.47 22.56
C PHE A 148 11.99 -22.05 22.24
N ASN A 149 12.73 -21.36 21.38
CA ASN A 149 12.36 -20.08 20.79
C ASN A 149 12.39 -20.22 19.25
N PRO A 150 11.37 -19.78 18.50
CA PRO A 150 10.05 -19.24 18.91
C PRO A 150 9.09 -20.30 19.48
N HIS A 151 8.19 -19.88 20.37
CA HIS A 151 7.14 -20.73 20.97
C HIS A 151 5.73 -20.15 20.71
N PRO A 152 4.67 -20.98 20.76
CA PRO A 152 3.29 -20.50 20.69
C PRO A 152 2.94 -19.65 21.92
N VAL A 153 1.88 -18.86 21.82
CA VAL A 153 1.40 -18.05 22.96
C VAL A 153 0.76 -18.98 23.99
N PHE A 154 1.30 -18.96 25.20
CA PHE A 154 0.80 -19.75 26.32
C PHE A 154 -0.24 -18.97 27.12
N TYR A 155 -1.29 -19.67 27.58
CA TYR A 155 -2.27 -19.12 28.51
C TYR A 155 -1.65 -19.02 29.91
N GLN A 156 -1.62 -17.82 30.50
CA GLN A 156 -0.99 -17.53 31.79
C GLN A 156 -1.99 -17.65 32.95
N GLY A 157 -2.60 -18.83 33.10
CA GLY A 157 -3.59 -19.07 34.15
C GLY A 157 -3.73 -20.55 34.47
N THR A 158 -4.50 -20.85 35.52
CA THR A 158 -4.72 -22.23 35.97
C THR A 158 -5.66 -22.97 35.02
N TYR A 159 -5.64 -24.31 35.08
CA TYR A 159 -6.59 -25.14 34.32
C TYR A 159 -8.06 -24.76 34.56
N ALA A 160 -8.42 -24.47 35.81
CA ALA A 160 -9.79 -24.06 36.15
C ALA A 160 -10.18 -22.74 35.49
N GLN A 161 -9.25 -21.79 35.40
CA GLN A 161 -9.45 -20.51 34.71
C GLN A 161 -9.61 -20.72 33.20
N ALA A 162 -8.69 -21.47 32.57
CA ALA A 162 -8.78 -21.79 31.15
C ALA A 162 -10.08 -22.51 30.78
N LEU A 163 -10.56 -23.42 31.65
CA LEU A 163 -11.83 -24.11 31.49
C LEU A 163 -13.04 -23.18 31.62
N ASN A 164 -13.01 -22.25 32.58
CA ASN A 164 -14.10 -21.29 32.75
C ASN A 164 -14.17 -20.31 31.58
N ASP A 165 -13.02 -19.83 31.10
CA ASP A 165 -12.94 -18.94 29.96
C ASP A 165 -13.42 -19.64 28.69
N ALA A 166 -12.99 -20.87 28.43
CA ALA A 166 -13.48 -21.66 27.31
C ALA A 166 -15.01 -21.89 27.36
N LYS A 167 -15.57 -22.13 28.56
CA LYS A 167 -17.03 -22.25 28.75
C LYS A 167 -17.76 -20.94 28.46
N ASN A 168 -17.24 -19.81 28.94
CA ASN A 168 -17.84 -18.49 28.73
C ASN A 168 -17.78 -18.06 27.26
N GLU A 169 -16.68 -18.39 26.58
CA GLU A 169 -16.48 -18.10 25.16
C GLU A 169 -17.10 -19.15 24.22
N LEU A 170 -17.76 -20.20 24.76
CA LEU A 170 -18.29 -21.34 23.99
C LEU A 170 -17.26 -22.00 23.05
N ARG A 171 -16.00 -22.05 23.51
CA ARG A 171 -14.87 -22.64 22.78
C ARG A 171 -14.54 -24.04 23.29
N PHE A 172 -13.97 -24.85 22.40
CA PHE A 172 -13.46 -26.16 22.77
C PHE A 172 -12.14 -26.02 23.55
N LEU A 173 -12.08 -26.62 24.75
CA LEU A 173 -10.84 -26.77 25.49
C LEU A 173 -10.20 -28.13 25.18
N ILE A 174 -8.98 -28.11 24.67
CA ILE A 174 -8.17 -29.32 24.44
C ILE A 174 -7.04 -29.33 25.46
N VAL A 175 -6.87 -30.45 26.17
CA VAL A 175 -5.82 -30.60 27.18
C VAL A 175 -4.65 -31.38 26.57
N TYR A 176 -3.48 -30.73 26.52
CA TYR A 176 -2.23 -31.37 26.13
C TYR A 176 -1.40 -31.71 27.37
N LEU A 177 -1.12 -32.99 27.57
CA LEU A 177 -0.30 -33.47 28.68
C LEU A 177 1.17 -33.51 28.25
N HIS A 178 1.96 -32.56 28.75
CA HIS A 178 3.38 -32.44 28.41
C HIS A 178 4.24 -33.25 29.40
N SER A 179 5.10 -34.12 28.86
CA SER A 179 6.10 -34.86 29.64
C SER A 179 7.49 -34.66 29.03
N GLU A 180 8.40 -34.03 29.78
CA GLU A 180 9.78 -33.79 29.32
C GLU A 180 10.58 -35.09 29.11
N SER A 181 10.18 -36.18 29.77
CA SER A 181 10.85 -37.49 29.70
C SER A 181 10.44 -38.32 28.48
N ALA A 182 9.36 -37.95 27.80
CA ALA A 182 8.90 -38.63 26.59
C ALA A 182 9.56 -38.04 25.33
N SER A 183 10.16 -38.90 24.51
CA SER A 183 10.82 -38.50 23.24
C SER A 183 9.83 -37.95 22.20
N GLU A 184 8.57 -38.41 22.24
CA GLU A 184 7.50 -37.94 21.36
C GLU A 184 7.17 -36.46 21.59
N THR A 185 7.17 -36.01 22.85
CA THR A 185 6.95 -34.61 23.24
C THR A 185 7.99 -33.69 22.60
N GLN A 186 9.27 -34.08 22.63
CA GLN A 186 10.35 -33.28 22.06
C GLN A 186 10.26 -33.18 20.53
N ASN A 187 9.90 -34.28 19.87
CA ASN A 187 9.68 -34.30 18.43
C ASN A 187 8.49 -33.43 18.03
N PHE A 188 7.38 -33.51 18.78
CA PHE A 188 6.20 -32.67 18.55
C PHE A 188 6.53 -31.18 18.66
N CYS A 189 7.19 -30.75 19.73
CA CYS A 189 7.61 -29.36 19.93
C CYS A 189 8.56 -28.86 18.83
N ARG A 190 9.46 -29.72 18.32
CA ARG A 190 10.36 -29.36 17.22
C ARG A 190 9.61 -29.17 15.90
N VAL A 191 8.70 -30.10 15.57
CA VAL A 191 7.91 -30.06 14.33
C VAL A 191 6.98 -28.86 14.32
N GLU A 192 6.28 -28.60 15.42
CA GLU A 192 5.39 -27.44 15.57
C GLU A 192 6.17 -26.14 15.32
N ARG A 193 7.36 -25.98 15.89
CA ARG A 193 8.23 -24.82 15.64
C ARG A 193 8.60 -24.66 14.17
N GLU A 194 8.99 -25.74 13.50
CA GLU A 194 9.36 -25.69 12.08
C GLU A 194 8.18 -25.29 11.20
N VAL A 195 6.98 -25.81 11.49
CA VAL A 195 5.76 -25.46 10.77
C VAL A 195 5.41 -24.00 11.00
N THR A 196 5.39 -23.55 12.26
CA THR A 196 5.04 -22.17 12.61
C THR A 196 6.06 -21.16 12.07
N ALA A 197 7.36 -21.50 12.07
CA ALA A 197 8.40 -20.65 11.47
C ALA A 197 8.26 -20.55 9.95
N ARG A 198 7.95 -21.65 9.26
CA ARG A 198 7.69 -21.65 7.81
C ARG A 198 6.48 -20.81 7.45
N LEU A 199 5.41 -20.91 8.23
CA LEU A 199 4.19 -20.14 7.98
C LEU A 199 4.45 -18.63 8.09
N ARG A 200 5.16 -18.20 9.14
CA ARG A 200 5.55 -16.78 9.31
C ARG A 200 6.46 -16.31 8.19
N ALA A 201 7.46 -17.11 7.82
CA ALA A 201 8.37 -16.77 6.72
C ALA A 201 7.62 -16.60 5.38
N ALA A 202 6.68 -17.49 5.07
CA ALA A 202 5.86 -17.37 3.86
C ALA A 202 4.96 -16.13 3.88
N GLN A 203 4.41 -15.77 5.05
CA GLN A 203 3.61 -14.55 5.21
C GLN A 203 4.46 -13.28 5.06
N ASP A 204 5.64 -13.25 5.67
CA ASP A 204 6.58 -12.13 5.56
C ASP A 204 7.07 -11.95 4.11
N GLU A 205 7.34 -13.05 3.40
CA GLU A 205 7.71 -13.04 1.98
C GLU A 205 6.59 -12.47 1.11
N ALA A 206 5.35 -12.98 1.27
CA ALA A 206 4.19 -12.47 0.52
C ALA A 206 3.92 -10.98 0.80
N TYR A 207 4.09 -10.54 2.05
CA TYR A 207 3.95 -9.14 2.41
C TYR A 207 5.04 -8.26 1.77
N ALA A 208 6.29 -8.73 1.79
CA ALA A 208 7.40 -8.02 1.17
C ALA A 208 7.23 -7.89 -0.36
N GLU A 209 6.74 -8.95 -1.02
CA GLU A 209 6.41 -8.92 -2.45
C GLU A 209 5.29 -7.93 -2.76
N SER A 210 4.21 -7.94 -1.98
CA SER A 210 3.09 -7.01 -2.15
C SER A 210 3.55 -5.55 -1.96
N LEU A 211 4.35 -5.29 -0.93
CA LEU A 211 4.87 -3.96 -0.64
C LEU A 211 5.79 -3.47 -1.77
N ALA A 212 6.66 -4.34 -2.30
CA ALA A 212 7.52 -4.00 -3.42
C ALA A 212 6.72 -3.71 -4.70
N ALA A 213 5.65 -4.48 -4.96
CA ALA A 213 4.77 -4.25 -6.11
C ALA A 213 4.02 -2.91 -6.01
N ASP A 214 3.51 -2.57 -4.82
CA ASP A 214 2.85 -1.28 -4.59
C ASP A 214 3.82 -0.10 -4.72
N GLN A 215 5.04 -0.23 -4.18
CA GLN A 215 6.10 0.76 -4.33
C GLN A 215 6.47 0.99 -5.80
N GLU A 216 6.67 -0.08 -6.57
CA GLU A 216 7.03 0.04 -8.00
C GLU A 216 5.90 0.66 -8.82
N LYS A 217 4.65 0.28 -8.53
CA LYS A 217 3.47 0.88 -9.15
C LYS A 217 3.35 2.37 -8.84
N GLU A 218 3.66 2.78 -7.61
CA GLU A 218 3.69 4.19 -7.23
C GLU A 218 4.80 4.94 -7.96
N ARG A 219 6.02 4.40 -8.01
CA ARG A 219 7.16 5.00 -8.73
C ARG A 219 6.86 5.19 -10.21
N ARG A 220 6.27 4.18 -10.87
CA ARG A 220 5.87 4.27 -12.26
C ARG A 220 4.82 5.37 -12.48
N ARG A 221 3.81 5.44 -11.61
CA ARG A 221 2.78 6.50 -11.67
C ARG A 221 3.38 7.89 -11.43
N ALA A 222 4.30 8.03 -10.50
CA ALA A 222 4.98 9.29 -10.22
C ALA A 222 5.86 9.74 -11.40
N ALA A 223 6.61 8.82 -12.02
CA ALA A 223 7.41 9.09 -13.20
C ALA A 223 6.53 9.50 -14.40
N ASP A 224 5.40 8.82 -14.62
CA ASP A 224 4.46 9.17 -15.70
C ASP A 224 3.83 10.55 -15.49
N ARG A 225 3.52 10.93 -14.23
CA ARG A 225 3.04 12.29 -13.89
C ARG A 225 4.12 13.34 -14.14
N ALA A 226 5.33 13.12 -13.62
CA ALA A 226 6.45 14.05 -13.82
C ALA A 226 6.79 14.23 -15.31
N ALA A 227 6.73 13.16 -16.11
CA ALA A 227 6.97 13.23 -17.55
C ALA A 227 5.84 13.95 -18.31
N ARG A 228 4.60 13.94 -17.80
CA ARG A 228 3.50 14.74 -18.38
C ARG A 228 3.68 16.22 -18.01
N GLU A 229 3.95 16.51 -16.75
CA GLU A 229 4.20 17.88 -16.26
C GLU A 229 5.38 18.54 -16.97
N LEU A 230 6.48 17.81 -17.20
CA LEU A 230 7.63 18.34 -17.94
C LEU A 230 7.26 18.68 -19.39
N ARG A 231 6.56 17.79 -20.09
CA ARG A 231 6.09 18.03 -21.47
C ARG A 231 5.14 19.23 -21.55
N GLU A 232 4.22 19.34 -20.59
CA GLU A 232 3.31 20.48 -20.52
C GLU A 232 4.07 21.79 -20.25
N HIS A 233 5.07 21.77 -19.36
CA HIS A 233 5.89 22.95 -19.08
C HIS A 233 6.73 23.37 -20.29
N GLU A 234 7.33 22.41 -21.01
CA GLU A 234 8.07 22.66 -22.25
C GLU A 234 7.16 23.22 -23.35
N ASP A 235 5.95 22.68 -23.52
CA ASP A 235 4.98 23.16 -24.49
C ASP A 235 4.48 24.58 -24.15
N LEU A 236 4.25 24.87 -22.87
CA LEU A 236 3.90 26.22 -22.40
C LEU A 236 5.03 27.21 -22.65
N GLN A 237 6.29 26.84 -22.37
CA GLN A 237 7.44 27.69 -22.64
C GLN A 237 7.59 27.97 -24.14
N ARG A 238 7.43 26.96 -25.00
CA ARG A 238 7.49 27.14 -26.45
C ARG A 238 6.42 28.11 -26.94
N ARG A 239 5.17 27.94 -26.50
CA ARG A 239 4.07 28.88 -26.84
C ARG A 239 4.34 30.30 -26.36
N GLN A 240 4.84 30.48 -25.13
CA GLN A 240 5.18 31.81 -24.61
C GLN A 240 6.31 32.47 -25.41
N GLN A 241 7.32 31.71 -25.83
CA GLN A 241 8.39 32.23 -26.68
C GLN A 241 7.86 32.65 -28.06
N GLU A 242 7.03 31.81 -28.69
CA GLU A 242 6.38 32.14 -29.96
C GLU A 242 5.51 33.39 -29.86
N GLU A 243 4.70 33.53 -28.80
CA GLU A 243 3.87 34.71 -28.57
C GLU A 243 4.71 35.98 -28.35
N ARG A 244 5.76 35.90 -27.52
CA ARG A 244 6.68 37.02 -27.29
C ARG A 244 7.38 37.43 -28.57
N HIS A 245 7.93 36.48 -29.31
CA HIS A 245 8.61 36.75 -30.57
C HIS A 245 7.67 37.43 -31.58
N LYS A 246 6.41 36.97 -31.68
CA LYS A 246 5.40 37.61 -32.52
C LYS A 246 5.09 39.04 -32.09
N LEU A 247 4.97 39.30 -30.79
CA LEU A 247 4.73 40.64 -30.25
C LEU A 247 5.91 41.58 -30.51
N ASP A 248 7.14 41.11 -30.25
CA ASP A 248 8.37 41.88 -30.48
C ASP A 248 8.51 42.25 -31.96
N LEU A 249 8.19 41.32 -32.85
CA LEU A 249 8.22 41.53 -34.29
C LEU A 249 7.17 42.55 -34.74
N VAL A 250 5.94 42.49 -34.22
CA VAL A 250 4.92 43.52 -34.47
C VAL A 250 5.36 44.90 -33.95
N ALA A 251 5.93 44.96 -32.75
CA ALA A 251 6.44 46.20 -32.17
C ALA A 251 7.60 46.79 -32.99
N ALA A 252 8.55 45.95 -33.44
CA ALA A 252 9.65 46.35 -34.30
C ALA A 252 9.15 46.91 -35.63
N ARG A 253 8.11 46.30 -36.23
CA ARG A 253 7.47 46.81 -37.45
C ARG A 253 6.81 48.17 -37.25
N GLN A 254 6.07 48.35 -36.15
CA GLN A 254 5.44 49.63 -35.82
C GLN A 254 6.48 50.73 -35.55
N ALA A 255 7.56 50.41 -34.82
CA ALA A 255 8.65 51.34 -34.56
C ALA A 255 9.37 51.75 -35.86
N MET A 256 9.60 50.79 -36.77
CA MET A 256 10.12 51.09 -38.11
C MET A 256 9.14 51.98 -38.88
N ALA A 257 7.85 51.65 -38.97
CA ALA A 257 6.83 52.44 -39.67
C ALA A 257 6.77 53.90 -39.17
N ALA A 258 6.91 54.12 -37.86
CA ALA A 258 6.90 55.45 -37.26
C ALA A 258 8.18 56.27 -37.57
N ARG A 259 9.31 55.60 -37.83
CA ARG A 259 10.59 56.25 -38.17
C ARG A 259 10.69 56.65 -39.64
N LEU A 260 9.84 56.10 -40.50
CA LEU A 260 9.89 56.35 -41.94
C LEU A 260 9.57 57.81 -42.29
N ALA A 261 10.37 58.39 -43.18
CA ALA A 261 10.14 59.75 -43.69
C ALA A 261 8.79 59.87 -44.44
N PRO A 262 8.09 61.02 -44.34
CA PRO A 262 6.85 61.25 -45.07
C PRO A 262 7.09 61.18 -46.59
N GLU A 263 6.06 60.77 -47.34
CA GLU A 263 6.18 60.57 -48.78
C GLU A 263 6.55 61.88 -49.50
N PRO A 264 7.62 61.90 -50.32
CA PRO A 264 8.10 63.12 -50.96
C PRO A 264 7.07 63.67 -51.95
N ALA A 265 6.98 65.02 -52.03
CA ALA A 265 6.12 65.71 -52.98
C ALA A 265 6.53 65.42 -54.43
N VAL A 266 5.59 65.55 -55.38
CA VAL A 266 5.86 65.36 -56.82
C VAL A 266 6.86 66.43 -57.27
N GLY A 267 8.02 66.03 -57.76
CA GLY A 267 9.07 66.97 -58.18
C GLY A 267 10.26 66.30 -58.87
N ASN A 268 11.18 67.11 -59.39
CA ASN A 268 12.38 66.64 -60.08
C ASN A 268 13.28 65.83 -59.12
N GLY A 269 13.57 64.57 -59.47
CA GLY A 269 14.39 63.67 -58.65
C GLY A 269 13.61 62.73 -57.71
N THR A 270 12.31 62.57 -57.93
CA THR A 270 11.49 61.52 -57.29
C THR A 270 11.23 60.35 -58.25
N VAL A 271 11.18 59.14 -57.70
CA VAL A 271 10.87 57.90 -58.41
C VAL A 271 9.71 57.19 -57.71
N VAL A 272 8.74 56.71 -58.47
CA VAL A 272 7.65 55.87 -57.97
C VAL A 272 8.06 54.41 -58.12
N LEU A 273 8.14 53.66 -57.01
CA LEU A 273 8.47 52.23 -57.05
C LEU A 273 7.21 51.40 -56.78
N LEU A 274 6.99 50.37 -57.60
CA LEU A 274 5.96 49.36 -57.39
C LEU A 274 6.60 48.13 -56.76
N ILE A 275 6.19 47.76 -55.56
CA ILE A 275 6.76 46.64 -54.81
C ILE A 275 5.69 45.56 -54.66
N ARG A 276 5.96 44.37 -55.17
CA ARG A 276 5.06 43.22 -55.08
C ARG A 276 5.50 42.33 -53.92
N LEU A 277 4.61 42.14 -52.95
CA LEU A 277 4.80 41.23 -51.83
C LEU A 277 4.52 39.77 -52.23
N PRO A 278 5.09 38.78 -51.53
CA PRO A 278 4.84 37.36 -51.80
C PRO A 278 3.37 36.98 -51.60
N GLY A 279 2.65 37.68 -50.69
CA GLY A 279 1.20 37.53 -50.50
C GLY A 279 0.33 38.08 -51.64
N GLY A 280 0.92 38.65 -52.69
CA GLY A 280 0.22 39.17 -53.87
C GLY A 280 -0.21 40.64 -53.78
N GLU A 281 -0.12 41.26 -52.61
CA GLU A 281 -0.34 42.70 -52.42
C GLU A 281 0.75 43.52 -53.14
N ARG A 282 0.35 44.69 -53.65
CA ARG A 282 1.23 45.62 -54.37
C ARG A 282 1.31 46.91 -53.59
N LEU A 283 2.48 47.22 -53.06
CA LEU A 283 2.78 48.49 -52.43
C LEU A 283 3.27 49.47 -53.50
N THR A 284 2.84 50.72 -53.41
CA THR A 284 3.34 51.81 -54.27
C THR A 284 3.76 52.94 -53.36
N ARG A 285 5.01 53.39 -53.50
CA ARG A 285 5.53 54.53 -52.73
C ARG A 285 6.53 55.32 -53.55
N ARG A 286 6.51 56.63 -53.38
CA ARG A 286 7.52 57.55 -53.93
C ARG A 286 8.76 57.62 -53.05
N PHE A 287 9.92 57.59 -53.67
CA PHE A 287 11.22 57.80 -53.03
C PHE A 287 11.97 58.91 -53.75
N THR A 288 12.88 59.62 -53.07
CA THR A 288 13.83 60.50 -53.75
C THR A 288 15.02 59.67 -54.24
N LEU A 289 15.69 60.13 -55.30
CA LEU A 289 16.92 59.49 -55.81
C LEU A 289 18.06 59.42 -54.76
N THR A 290 17.99 60.23 -53.71
CA THR A 290 18.95 60.28 -52.59
C THR A 290 18.62 59.31 -51.45
N HIS A 291 17.44 58.69 -51.42
CA HIS A 291 17.15 57.64 -50.44
C HIS A 291 18.06 56.44 -50.67
N THR A 292 18.29 55.68 -49.61
CA THR A 292 19.14 54.50 -49.65
C THR A 292 18.34 53.23 -49.91
N THR A 293 19.02 52.17 -50.33
CA THR A 293 18.44 50.81 -50.36
C THR A 293 17.96 50.37 -48.98
N GLN A 294 18.60 50.82 -47.89
CA GLN A 294 18.14 50.54 -46.53
C GLN A 294 16.74 51.10 -46.27
N ASP A 295 16.46 52.33 -46.71
CA ASP A 295 15.15 52.97 -46.54
C ASP A 295 14.03 52.23 -47.29
N LEU A 296 14.37 51.63 -48.44
CA LEU A 296 13.48 50.77 -49.21
C LEU A 296 13.19 49.45 -48.47
N TYR A 297 14.22 48.79 -47.92
CA TYR A 297 14.04 47.58 -47.10
C TYR A 297 13.25 47.86 -45.82
N ASP A 298 13.54 48.98 -45.15
CA ASP A 298 12.83 49.40 -43.93
C ASP A 298 11.34 49.71 -44.23
N PHE A 299 11.03 50.26 -45.42
CA PHE A 299 9.65 50.42 -45.88
C PHE A 299 8.93 49.09 -46.09
N VAL A 300 9.54 48.16 -46.80
CA VAL A 300 8.94 46.85 -47.03
C VAL A 300 8.72 46.13 -45.70
N PHE A 301 9.70 46.14 -44.79
CA PHE A 301 9.61 45.52 -43.47
C PHE A 301 8.52 46.14 -42.58
N SER A 302 8.27 47.45 -42.70
CA SER A 302 7.22 48.13 -41.94
C SER A 302 5.80 47.66 -42.28
N HIS A 303 5.61 46.99 -43.42
CA HIS A 303 4.30 46.55 -43.88
C HIS A 303 3.87 45.23 -43.21
N PRO A 304 2.60 45.09 -42.75
CA PRO A 304 2.14 43.89 -42.02
C PRO A 304 2.21 42.58 -42.80
N GLN A 305 2.08 42.64 -44.14
CA GLN A 305 2.13 41.47 -45.03
C GLN A 305 3.55 41.16 -45.54
N SER A 306 4.58 41.85 -45.03
CA SER A 306 5.96 41.50 -45.35
C SER A 306 6.41 40.28 -44.56
N PRO A 307 7.19 39.37 -45.18
CA PRO A 307 7.89 38.30 -44.45
C PRO A 307 8.90 38.88 -43.45
N GLU A 308 9.33 38.06 -42.49
CA GLU A 308 10.31 38.48 -41.46
C GLU A 308 11.70 38.71 -42.07
N GLU A 309 12.13 37.79 -42.92
CA GLU A 309 13.35 37.91 -43.70
C GLU A 309 13.02 37.84 -45.18
N PHE A 310 13.60 38.74 -45.97
CA PHE A 310 13.35 38.79 -47.41
C PHE A 310 14.49 39.42 -48.19
N GLU A 311 14.47 39.13 -49.48
CA GLU A 311 15.26 39.81 -50.49
C GLU A 311 14.36 40.57 -51.46
N ILE A 312 14.82 41.73 -51.93
CA ILE A 312 14.14 42.51 -52.96
C ILE A 312 14.84 42.29 -54.30
N THR A 313 14.10 41.90 -55.33
CA THR A 313 14.61 41.65 -56.68
C THR A 313 13.97 42.56 -57.72
N THR A 314 14.73 42.97 -58.73
CA THR A 314 14.24 43.71 -59.90
C THR A 314 13.83 42.74 -61.02
N ASN A 315 12.98 43.18 -61.96
CA ASN A 315 12.54 42.35 -63.10
C ASN A 315 13.50 42.38 -64.29
N PHE A 316 13.97 43.57 -64.70
CA PHE A 316 14.78 43.76 -65.91
C PHE A 316 15.84 44.88 -65.74
N PRO A 317 17.14 44.54 -65.67
CA PRO A 317 17.70 43.19 -65.53
C PRO A 317 17.31 42.57 -64.17
N LYS A 318 17.18 41.24 -64.12
CA LYS A 318 16.90 40.54 -62.87
C LYS A 318 18.14 40.54 -61.97
N ARG A 319 18.06 41.20 -60.82
CA ARG A 319 19.12 41.23 -59.79
C ARG A 319 18.53 41.39 -58.40
N VAL A 320 19.26 40.93 -57.40
CA VAL A 320 18.95 41.14 -55.97
C VAL A 320 19.52 42.50 -55.55
N LEU A 321 18.71 43.30 -54.87
CA LEU A 321 19.15 44.56 -54.29
C LEU A 321 19.81 44.29 -52.94
N ALA A 322 21.10 44.58 -52.80
CA ALA A 322 21.78 44.44 -51.52
C ALA A 322 21.24 45.45 -50.50
N ARG A 323 21.02 45.00 -49.26
CA ARG A 323 20.65 45.87 -48.15
C ARG A 323 21.86 46.72 -47.73
N GLY A 324 21.74 48.04 -47.77
CA GLY A 324 22.85 48.95 -47.44
C GLY A 324 22.59 50.43 -47.71
N ALA A 325 23.63 51.25 -47.61
CA ALA A 325 23.55 52.70 -47.73
C ALA A 325 23.66 53.24 -49.18
N ASN A 326 23.63 52.35 -50.19
CA ASN A 326 23.71 52.75 -51.59
C ASN A 326 22.46 53.56 -51.96
N SER A 327 22.64 54.67 -52.67
CA SER A 327 21.50 55.48 -53.09
C SER A 327 20.68 54.76 -54.17
N LEU A 328 19.38 55.05 -54.26
CA LEU A 328 18.52 54.50 -55.31
C LEU A 328 18.99 54.89 -56.72
N MET A 329 19.69 56.04 -56.84
CA MET A 329 20.35 56.47 -58.07
C MET A 329 21.53 55.58 -58.45
N ASP A 330 22.41 55.24 -57.49
CA ASP A 330 23.60 54.40 -57.72
C ASP A 330 23.22 52.96 -58.06
N VAL A 331 22.14 52.49 -57.45
CA VAL A 331 21.55 51.21 -57.81
C VAL A 331 20.97 51.27 -59.21
N GLY A 332 20.51 52.42 -59.70
CA GLY A 332 19.99 52.59 -61.06
C GLY A 332 18.52 52.16 -61.18
N LEU A 333 17.73 52.38 -60.14
CA LEU A 333 16.28 52.21 -60.17
C LEU A 333 15.65 53.40 -60.88
N LYS A 334 14.75 53.12 -61.82
CA LYS A 334 14.04 54.12 -62.63
C LYS A 334 12.64 54.36 -62.09
N ASP A 335 12.03 55.44 -62.56
CA ASP A 335 10.62 55.71 -62.27
C ASP A 335 9.73 54.58 -62.81
N ARG A 336 8.80 54.11 -61.97
CA ARG A 336 7.87 53.00 -62.23
C ARG A 336 8.52 51.61 -62.36
N ASP A 337 9.72 51.43 -61.81
CA ASP A 337 10.31 50.09 -61.71
C ASP A 337 9.49 49.18 -60.78
N VAL A 338 9.35 47.92 -61.20
CA VAL A 338 8.66 46.88 -60.45
C VAL A 338 9.68 46.03 -59.71
N LEU A 339 9.53 45.98 -58.39
CA LEU A 339 10.32 45.21 -57.45
C LEU A 339 9.50 44.04 -56.91
N PHE A 340 10.17 42.92 -56.65
CA PHE A 340 9.57 41.70 -56.12
C PHE A 340 10.23 41.35 -54.80
N VAL A 341 9.42 41.15 -53.77
CA VAL A 341 9.88 40.69 -52.46
C VAL A 341 9.79 39.17 -52.44
N ASN A 342 10.93 38.50 -52.27
CA ASN A 342 10.98 37.06 -52.08
C ASN A 342 11.22 36.77 -50.60
N ASP A 343 10.39 35.89 -50.04
CA ASP A 343 10.59 35.35 -48.71
C ASP A 343 11.75 34.35 -48.76
N ILE A 344 12.75 34.54 -47.90
CA ILE A 344 13.91 33.62 -47.85
C ILE A 344 13.64 32.40 -46.95
N ASN A 345 12.57 32.44 -46.15
CA ASN A 345 12.19 31.40 -45.19
C ASN A 345 11.02 30.53 -45.68
N ALA A 346 10.57 30.71 -46.93
CA ALA A 346 9.43 30.02 -47.53
C ALA A 346 9.74 28.64 -48.13
#